data_AF-A0AAP5LQG8-F1
#
_entry.id   AF-A0AAP5LQG8-F1
#
_cell.length_a   1.000
_cell.length_b   1.000
_cell.length_c   1.000
_cell.angle_alpha   90.00
_cell.angle_beta   90.00
_cell.angle_gamma   90.00
#
_symmetry.space_group_name_H-M   'P 1'
#
loop_
_entity.id
_entity.type
_entity.pdbx_description
1 polymer ?
#
loop_
_entity_poly.entity_id
_entity_poly.type
_entity_poly.pdbx_seq_one_letter_code
_entity_poly.pdbx_strand_id
1 'polypeptide(L)'
;MRQLLSALSYFSIFFAPFLFPIIVWIVARDRYIEGHAKRALFSHIFPFIAAIPLIYFFVTAQSVASAFGFVILFFIIYGLSFVYNVFKGIQVLREYA
;
A
#
# COMPACT_ATOMS: atom_id res chain seq x y z
N MET A 1 4.34 22.19 -1.07
CA MET A 1 3.31 21.43 -1.81
C MET A 1 3.81 20.07 -2.33
N ARG A 2 5.07 19.94 -2.81
CA ARG A 2 5.60 18.66 -3.30
C ARG A 2 5.48 17.54 -2.25
N GLN A 3 5.93 17.83 -1.03
CA GLN A 3 5.89 16.91 0.11
C GLN A 3 4.44 16.54 0.50
N LEU A 4 3.50 17.47 0.43
CA LEU A 4 2.09 17.20 0.76
C LEU A 4 1.47 16.18 -0.21
N LEU A 5 1.60 16.39 -1.52
CA LEU A 5 1.09 15.45 -2.54
C LEU A 5 1.79 14.08 -2.47
N SER A 6 3.12 14.09 -2.26
CA SER A 6 3.89 12.86 -2.07
C SER A 6 3.44 12.10 -0.83
N ALA A 7 3.23 12.77 0.31
CA ALA A 7 2.78 12.14 1.54
C ALA A 7 1.34 11.64 1.45
N LEU A 8 0.44 12.43 0.85
CA LEU A 8 -0.93 12.02 0.59
C LEU A 8 -1.00 10.78 -0.31
N SER A 9 -0.02 10.58 -1.20
CA SER A 9 0.06 9.35 -1.98
C SER A 9 0.22 8.13 -1.07
N TYR A 10 1.05 8.19 -0.02
CA TYR A 10 1.15 7.11 0.96
C TYR A 10 -0.08 7.03 1.88
N PHE A 11 -0.62 8.16 2.35
CA PHE A 11 -1.84 8.17 3.18
C PHE A 11 -3.11 7.78 2.42
N SER A 12 -3.05 7.69 1.09
CA SER A 12 -4.20 7.20 0.34
C SER A 12 -4.59 5.76 0.70
N ILE A 13 -3.74 5.00 1.41
CA ILE A 13 -4.11 3.71 1.98
C ILE A 13 -5.37 3.77 2.88
N PHE A 14 -5.67 4.93 3.46
CA PHE A 14 -6.84 5.15 4.31
C PHE A 14 -8.15 5.35 3.54
N PHE A 15 -8.12 5.80 2.28
CA PHE A 15 -9.33 6.27 1.59
C PHE A 15 -9.41 5.92 0.08
N ALA A 16 -8.29 5.85 -0.62
CA ALA A 16 -8.26 5.58 -2.07
C ALA A 16 -6.89 5.00 -2.50
N PRO A 17 -6.51 3.81 -1.99
CA PRO A 17 -5.15 3.27 -2.09
C PRO A 17 -4.59 3.22 -3.52
N PHE A 18 -5.43 2.92 -4.50
CA PHE A 18 -4.97 2.82 -5.89
C PHE A 18 -5.24 4.09 -6.67
N LEU A 19 -6.48 4.59 -6.56
CA LEU A 19 -6.96 5.68 -7.40
C LEU A 19 -6.14 6.96 -7.18
N PHE A 20 -5.89 7.34 -5.94
CA PHE A 20 -5.20 8.59 -5.64
C PHE A 20 -3.73 8.57 -6.11
N PRO A 21 -2.90 7.56 -5.78
CA PRO A 21 -1.53 7.51 -6.26
C PRO A 21 -1.42 7.38 -7.79
N ILE A 22 -2.36 6.70 -8.45
CA ILE A 22 -2.40 6.63 -9.92
C ILE A 22 -2.64 8.01 -10.52
N ILE A 23 -3.64 8.75 -10.02
CA ILE A 23 -3.93 10.11 -10.50
C ILE A 23 -2.72 11.01 -10.27
N VAL A 24 -2.14 11.00 -9.06
CA VAL A 24 -0.96 11.81 -8.73
C VAL A 24 0.22 11.43 -9.63
N TRP A 25 0.46 10.14 -9.87
CA TRP A 25 1.52 9.69 -10.76
C TRP A 25 1.33 10.22 -12.19
N ILE A 26 0.13 10.11 -12.77
CA ILE A 26 -0.13 10.52 -14.15
C ILE A 26 -0.07 12.05 -14.32
N VAL A 27 -0.60 12.79 -13.33
CA VAL A 27 -0.77 14.25 -13.44
C VAL A 27 0.48 15.00 -12.97
N ALA A 28 1.30 14.43 -12.07
CA ALA A 28 2.50 15.08 -11.59
C ALA A 28 3.53 15.26 -12.71
N ARG A 29 3.89 16.52 -12.99
CA ARG A 29 5.02 16.87 -13.88
C ARG A 29 6.36 16.93 -13.14
N ASP A 30 6.37 16.53 -11.88
CA ASP A 30 7.52 16.60 -10.99
C ASP A 30 8.00 15.19 -10.63
N ARG A 31 9.26 14.89 -10.96
CA ARG A 31 9.86 13.57 -10.74
C ARG A 31 9.90 13.13 -9.27
N TYR A 32 9.97 14.07 -8.33
CA TYR A 32 9.92 13.76 -6.89
C TYR A 32 8.52 13.26 -6.51
N ILE A 33 7.47 13.98 -6.92
CA ILE A 33 6.08 13.60 -6.63
C ILE A 33 5.73 12.28 -7.32
N GLU A 34 6.05 12.16 -8.61
CA GLU A 34 5.85 10.93 -9.38
C GLU A 34 6.54 9.73 -8.71
N GLY A 35 7.79 9.90 -8.27
CA GLY A 35 8.55 8.82 -7.62
C GLY A 35 7.88 8.31 -6.34
N HIS A 36 7.34 9.21 -5.52
CA HIS A 36 6.61 8.83 -4.31
C HIS A 36 5.25 8.20 -4.62
N ALA A 37 4.52 8.73 -5.60
CA ALA A 37 3.25 8.17 -6.04
C ALA A 37 3.39 6.72 -6.56
N LYS A 38 4.41 6.44 -7.37
CA LYS A 38 4.72 5.07 -7.82
C LYS A 38 5.05 4.12 -6.66
N ARG A 39 5.86 4.59 -5.70
CA ARG A 39 6.27 3.78 -4.53
C ARG A 39 5.07 3.48 -3.63
N ALA A 40 4.23 4.47 -3.35
CA ALA A 40 2.99 4.30 -2.60
C ALA A 40 2.03 3.35 -3.32
N LEU A 41 1.88 3.48 -4.64
CA LEU A 41 1.07 2.57 -5.44
C LEU A 41 1.58 1.12 -5.34
N PHE A 42 2.89 0.92 -5.46
CA PHE A 42 3.50 -0.41 -5.33
C PHE A 42 3.27 -1.02 -3.95
N SER A 43 3.47 -0.28 -2.86
CA SER A 43 3.20 -0.77 -1.50
C SER A 43 1.72 -1.07 -1.29
N HIS A 44 0.80 -0.31 -1.90
CA HIS A 44 -0.64 -0.62 -1.83
C HIS A 44 -1.01 -1.88 -2.63
N ILE A 45 -0.38 -2.11 -3.77
CA ILE A 45 -0.64 -3.28 -4.63
C ILE A 45 -0.04 -4.56 -4.03
N PHE A 46 1.10 -4.46 -3.34
CA PHE A 46 1.84 -5.63 -2.84
C PHE A 46 0.98 -6.61 -2.00
N PRO A 47 0.18 -6.17 -1.01
CA PRO A 47 -0.72 -7.08 -0.28
C PRO A 47 -1.72 -7.82 -1.17
N PHE A 48 -2.18 -7.21 -2.27
CA PHE A 48 -3.16 -7.80 -3.17
C PHE A 48 -2.50 -8.79 -4.15
N ILE A 49 -1.26 -8.55 -4.56
CA ILE A 49 -0.46 -9.56 -5.26
C ILE A 49 -0.23 -10.76 -4.33
N ALA A 50 0.13 -10.52 -3.07
CA ALA A 50 0.31 -11.57 -2.08
C ALA A 50 -1.00 -12.33 -1.78
N ALA A 51 -2.16 -11.70 -1.93
CA ALA A 51 -3.45 -12.34 -1.76
C ALA A 51 -3.72 -13.45 -2.79
N ILE A 52 -3.17 -13.38 -4.00
CA ILE A 52 -3.43 -14.36 -5.07
C ILE A 52 -3.08 -15.80 -4.63
N PRO A 53 -1.84 -16.11 -4.22
CA PRO A 53 -1.52 -17.45 -3.72
C PRO A 53 -2.23 -17.77 -2.40
N LEU A 54 -2.46 -16.79 -1.52
CA LEU A 54 -3.15 -17.02 -0.25
C LEU A 54 -4.61 -17.42 -0.45
N ILE A 55 -5.30 -16.88 -1.45
CA ILE A 55 -6.66 -17.29 -1.83
C ILE A 55 -6.64 -18.73 -2.34
N TYR A 56 -5.67 -19.09 -3.19
CA TYR A 56 -5.53 -20.47 -3.66
C TYR A 56 -5.35 -21.45 -2.50
N PHE A 57 -4.47 -21.12 -1.54
CA PHE A 57 -4.26 -21.95 -0.35
C PHE A 57 -5.47 -21.97 0.59
N PHE A 58 -6.19 -20.87 0.71
CA PHE A 58 -7.43 -20.81 1.47
C PHE A 58 -8.50 -21.73 0.89
N VAL A 59 -8.70 -21.70 -0.43
CA VAL A 59 -9.71 -22.53 -1.12
C VAL A 59 -9.33 -24.02 -1.09
N THR A 60 -8.04 -24.34 -1.12
CA THR A 60 -7.53 -25.73 -1.09
C THR A 60 -7.17 -26.22 0.32
N ALA A 61 -7.49 -25.44 1.35
CA ALA A 61 -7.18 -25.75 2.74
C ALA A 61 -7.82 -27.08 3.21
N GLN A 62 -7.01 -27.94 3.81
CA GLN A 62 -7.45 -29.25 4.32
C GLN A 62 -8.01 -29.19 5.76
N SER A 63 -7.89 -28.04 6.42
CA SER A 63 -8.46 -27.81 7.75
C SER A 63 -8.88 -26.36 7.95
N VAL A 64 -9.86 -26.15 8.81
CA VAL A 64 -10.30 -24.81 9.24
C VAL A 64 -9.14 -24.01 9.84
N ALA A 65 -8.28 -24.66 10.63
CA ALA A 65 -7.08 -24.02 11.20
C ALA A 65 -6.13 -23.49 10.12
N SER A 66 -5.87 -24.27 9.06
CA SER A 66 -5.03 -23.82 7.94
C SER A 66 -5.65 -22.65 7.16
N ALA A 67 -6.97 -22.69 6.92
CA ALA A 67 -7.70 -21.60 6.28
C ALA A 67 -7.58 -20.29 7.08
N PHE A 68 -7.77 -20.34 8.41
CA PHE A 68 -7.54 -19.21 9.30
C PHE A 68 -6.10 -18.71 9.27
N GLY A 69 -5.12 -19.62 9.21
CA GLY A 69 -3.70 -19.27 9.09
C GLY A 69 -3.41 -18.39 7.87
N PHE A 70 -3.96 -18.72 6.69
CA PHE A 70 -3.77 -17.91 5.48
C PHE A 70 -4.44 -16.54 5.56
N VAL A 71 -5.62 -16.46 6.19
CA VAL A 71 -6.31 -15.18 6.44
C VAL A 71 -5.49 -14.29 7.38
N ILE A 72 -5.00 -14.85 8.48
CA ILE A 72 -4.13 -14.13 9.43
C ILE A 72 -2.86 -13.64 8.73
N LEU A 73 -2.23 -14.49 7.91
CA LEU A 73 -1.04 -14.13 7.16
C LEU A 73 -1.31 -12.96 6.20
N PHE A 74 -2.44 -12.95 5.50
CA PHE A 74 -2.85 -11.82 4.67
C PHE A 74 -2.97 -10.52 5.49
N PHE A 75 -3.63 -10.56 6.66
CA PHE A 75 -3.77 -9.39 7.52
C PHE A 75 -2.43 -8.89 8.07
N ILE A 76 -1.48 -9.77 8.36
CA ILE A 76 -0.11 -9.38 8.74
C ILE A 76 0.56 -8.63 7.58
N ILE A 77 0.52 -9.19 6.36
CA ILE A 77 1.12 -8.55 5.17
C ILE A 77 0.47 -7.20 4.89
N TYR A 78 -0.86 -7.12 4.92
CA TYR A 78 -1.60 -5.88 4.74
C TYR A 78 -1.26 -4.86 5.85
N GLY A 79 -1.23 -5.30 7.11
CA GLY A 79 -0.88 -4.45 8.25
C GLY A 79 0.54 -3.90 8.18
N LEU A 80 1.51 -4.70 7.75
CA LEU A 80 2.89 -4.23 7.53
C LEU A 80 2.96 -3.20 6.40
N SER A 81 2.25 -3.42 5.29
CA SER A 81 2.14 -2.42 4.22
C SER A 81 1.47 -1.14 4.72
N PHE A 82 0.41 -1.27 5.52
CA PHE A 82 -0.28 -0.14 6.12
C PHE A 82 0.67 0.71 6.98
N VAL A 83 1.37 0.08 7.93
CA VAL A 83 2.36 0.77 8.78
C VAL A 83 3.47 1.41 7.96
N TYR A 84 3.98 0.71 6.94
CA TYR A 84 4.98 1.26 6.02
C TYR A 84 4.50 2.54 5.34
N ASN A 85 3.27 2.55 4.81
CA ASN A 85 2.71 3.71 4.12
C ASN A 85 2.48 4.87 5.10
N VAL A 86 1.97 4.61 6.31
CA VAL A 86 1.83 5.64 7.35
C VAL A 86 3.19 6.25 7.70
N PHE A 87 4.18 5.40 7.99
CA PHE A 87 5.53 5.83 8.34
C PHE A 87 6.18 6.66 7.22
N LYS A 88 6.11 6.19 5.98
CA LYS A 88 6.65 6.91 4.81
C LYS A 88 5.92 8.22 4.56
N GLY A 89 4.59 8.26 4.72
CA GLY A 89 3.81 9.48 4.62
C GLY A 89 4.25 10.54 5.63
N ILE A 90 4.45 10.15 6.89
CA ILE A 90 4.97 11.03 7.95
C ILE A 90 6.39 11.50 7.63
N GLN A 91 7.27 10.60 7.19
CA GLN A 91 8.65 10.95 6.85
C GLN A 91 8.71 11.99 5.73
N VAL A 92 7.92 11.81 4.66
CA VAL A 92 7.84 12.74 3.54
C VAL A 92 7.21 14.08 3.96
N LEU A 93 6.21 14.07 4.83
CA LEU A 93 5.69 15.32 5.41
C LEU A 93 6.75 16.06 6.23
N ARG A 94 7.57 15.34 7.00
CA ARG A 94 8.61 15.97 7.82
C ARG A 94 9.68 16.66 6.97
N GLU A 95 9.96 16.18 5.76
CA GLU A 95 10.85 16.87 4.79
C GLU A 95 10.30 18.23 4.31
N TYR A 96 9.06 18.59 4.68
CA TYR A 96 8.47 19.90 4.40
C TYR A 96 8.83 20.96 5.46
N ALA A 97 9.16 20.55 6.69
CA ALA A 97 9.47 21.41 7.82
C ALA A 97 10.98 21.66 7.94
#